data_AF-A0A5B9QVM8-F1
#
_entry.id   AF-A0A5B9QVM8-F1
#
_cell.length_a   1.000
_cell.length_b   1.000
_cell.length_c   1.000
_cell.angle_alpha   90.00
_cell.angle_beta   90.00
_cell.angle_gamma   90.00
#
_symmetry.space_group_name_H-M   'P 1'
#
loop_
_entity.id
_entity.type
_entity.pdbx_description
1 polymer ?
#
loop_
_entity_poly.entity_id
_entity_poly.type
_entity_poly.pdbx_seq_one_letter_code
_entity_poly.pdbx_strand_id
1 'polypeptide(L)'
;MSARYTHKSRGTDPSAGNAKIKLGVAAVLATVGLAVAAWWLTRPPLQLNENQYDTTIALYRVCNQRSEAGLEQIEGLLDAAMQEGTADASHQALQAIVADARAGRWQRAAKNCRRLLDDQVQR
;
A
#
# COMPACT_ATOMS: atom_id res chain seq x y z
N MET A 1 -57.51 -5.53 -46.95
CA MET A 1 -56.96 -6.66 -46.16
C MET A 1 -55.64 -6.20 -45.55
N SER A 2 -55.65 -5.78 -44.27
CA SER A 2 -54.47 -5.27 -43.56
C SER A 2 -53.82 -6.38 -42.74
N ALA A 3 -52.59 -6.77 -43.10
CA ALA A 3 -51.77 -7.66 -42.28
C ALA A 3 -50.87 -6.81 -41.37
N ARG A 4 -51.20 -6.77 -40.08
CA ARG A 4 -50.35 -6.22 -39.00
C ARG A 4 -49.27 -7.25 -38.66
N TYR A 5 -48.00 -6.93 -38.91
CA TYR A 5 -46.87 -7.68 -38.38
C TYR A 5 -46.38 -7.02 -37.09
N THR A 6 -46.36 -7.79 -36.01
CA THR A 6 -45.94 -7.37 -34.67
C THR A 6 -44.41 -7.35 -34.54
N HIS A 7 -43.90 -6.23 -34.05
CA HIS A 7 -42.50 -5.99 -33.73
C HIS A 7 -42.09 -6.76 -32.45
N LYS A 8 -41.20 -7.76 -32.56
CA LYS A 8 -40.57 -8.41 -31.40
C LYS A 8 -39.15 -7.88 -31.22
N SER A 9 -39.01 -6.84 -30.40
CA SER A 9 -37.72 -6.32 -29.92
C SER A 9 -37.10 -7.29 -28.91
N ARG A 10 -36.03 -7.99 -29.29
CA ARG A 10 -35.11 -8.63 -28.34
C ARG A 10 -34.22 -7.57 -27.72
N GLY A 11 -34.38 -7.33 -26.42
CA GLY A 11 -33.35 -6.67 -25.62
C GLY A 11 -32.14 -7.60 -25.52
N THR A 12 -30.97 -7.12 -25.94
CA THR A 12 -29.68 -7.70 -25.59
C THR A 12 -29.17 -6.97 -24.35
N ASP A 13 -29.16 -7.65 -23.21
CA ASP A 13 -28.51 -7.14 -21.98
C ASP A 13 -26.99 -7.12 -22.16
N PRO A 14 -26.31 -5.96 -22.02
CA PRO A 14 -24.86 -5.90 -21.98
C PRO A 14 -24.38 -5.92 -20.52
N SER A 15 -24.43 -7.07 -19.85
CA SER A 15 -23.91 -7.18 -18.47
C SER A 15 -23.25 -8.53 -18.17
N ALA A 16 -22.33 -8.96 -19.05
CA ALA A 16 -21.48 -10.14 -18.80
C ALA A 16 -19.98 -9.89 -19.03
N GLY A 17 -19.60 -8.83 -19.76
CA GLY A 17 -18.21 -8.55 -20.12
C GLY A 17 -17.36 -7.93 -18.99
N ASN A 18 -17.96 -7.17 -18.08
CA ASN A 18 -17.22 -6.38 -17.09
C ASN A 18 -16.88 -7.13 -15.80
N ALA A 19 -17.49 -8.29 -15.54
CA ALA A 19 -17.27 -9.07 -14.32
C ALA A 19 -15.94 -9.85 -14.35
N LYS A 20 -15.58 -10.40 -15.53
CA LYS A 20 -14.39 -11.24 -15.68
C LYS A 20 -13.09 -10.43 -15.57
N ILE A 21 -13.08 -9.20 -16.06
CA ILE A 21 -11.94 -8.28 -15.98
C ILE A 21 -11.72 -7.83 -14.52
N LYS A 22 -12.80 -7.54 -13.78
CA LYS A 22 -12.72 -7.17 -12.35
C LYS A 22 -12.16 -8.29 -11.47
N LEU A 23 -12.50 -9.55 -11.78
CA LEU A 23 -11.99 -10.72 -11.06
C LEU A 23 -10.49 -10.97 -11.28
N GLY A 24 -9.98 -10.75 -12.49
CA GLY A 24 -8.54 -10.91 -12.79
C GLY A 24 -7.65 -9.90 -12.07
N VAL A 25 -8.05 -8.63 -12.03
CA VAL A 25 -7.28 -7.57 -11.36
C VAL A 25 -7.25 -7.74 -9.84
N ALA A 26 -8.37 -8.15 -9.23
CA ALA A 26 -8.44 -8.38 -7.79
C ALA A 26 -7.50 -9.51 -7.33
N ALA A 27 -7.38 -10.58 -8.12
CA ALA A 27 -6.49 -11.70 -7.81
C ALA A 27 -4.99 -11.32 -7.89
N VAL A 28 -4.60 -10.47 -8.85
CA VAL A 28 -3.22 -9.99 -8.98
C VAL A 28 -2.85 -9.05 -7.82
N LEU A 29 -3.74 -8.14 -7.43
CA LEU A 29 -3.49 -7.26 -6.28
C LEU A 29 -3.40 -8.03 -4.94
N ALA A 30 -4.22 -9.06 -4.78
CA ALA A 30 -4.20 -9.91 -3.59
C ALA A 30 -2.87 -10.69 -3.48
N THR A 31 -2.38 -11.27 -4.58
CA THR A 31 -1.13 -12.04 -4.60
C THR A 31 0.10 -11.16 -4.34
N VAL A 32 0.15 -9.97 -4.94
CA VAL A 32 1.22 -8.98 -4.63
C VAL A 32 1.16 -8.55 -3.17
N GLY A 33 -0.03 -8.26 -2.62
CA GLY A 33 -0.20 -7.90 -1.21
C GLY A 33 0.25 -9.01 -0.24
N LEU A 34 0.03 -10.28 -0.62
CA LEU A 34 0.47 -11.47 0.12
C LEU A 34 1.97 -11.69 0.03
N ALA A 35 2.57 -11.55 -1.15
CA ALA A 35 4.02 -11.67 -1.33
C ALA A 35 4.76 -10.59 -0.54
N VAL A 36 4.28 -9.33 -0.58
CA VAL A 36 4.84 -8.24 0.22
C VAL A 36 4.64 -8.50 1.71
N ALA A 37 3.50 -9.08 2.14
CA ALA A 37 3.28 -9.44 3.55
C ALA A 37 4.23 -10.56 4.02
N ALA A 38 4.40 -11.59 3.21
CA ALA A 38 5.27 -12.73 3.51
C ALA A 38 6.74 -12.29 3.60
N TRP A 39 7.19 -11.48 2.63
CA TRP A 39 8.53 -10.88 2.66
C TRP A 39 8.75 -10.01 3.89
N TRP A 40 7.71 -9.31 4.35
CA TRP A 40 7.77 -8.50 5.57
C TRP A 40 7.80 -9.34 6.84
N LEU A 41 7.23 -10.55 6.83
CA LEU A 41 7.24 -11.46 7.98
C LEU A 41 8.63 -12.06 8.25
N THR A 42 9.45 -12.22 7.20
CA THR A 42 10.76 -12.89 7.24
C THR A 42 11.96 -11.95 7.43
N ARG A 43 11.76 -10.64 7.69
CA ARG A 43 12.89 -9.70 7.82
C ARG A 43 13.61 -9.85 9.17
N PRO A 44 14.96 -9.80 9.19
CA PRO A 44 15.72 -9.68 10.43
C PRO A 44 15.46 -8.32 11.10
N PRO A 45 15.56 -8.23 12.45
CA PRO A 45 15.32 -6.98 13.18
C PRO A 45 16.34 -5.92 12.75
N LEU A 46 15.84 -4.77 12.29
CA LEU A 46 16.68 -3.66 11.83
C LEU A 46 17.10 -2.80 13.02
N GLN A 47 18.33 -2.26 12.97
CA GLN A 47 18.77 -1.25 13.92
C GLN A 47 18.47 0.14 13.36
N LEU A 48 17.54 0.85 14.00
CA LEU A 48 17.27 2.24 13.73
C LEU A 48 18.26 3.11 14.49
N ASN A 49 18.89 4.05 13.80
CA ASN A 49 19.55 5.18 14.45
C ASN A 49 18.50 6.21 14.94
N GLU A 50 18.94 7.26 15.64
CA GLU A 50 18.04 8.26 16.23
C GLU A 50 17.13 8.94 15.20
N ASN A 51 17.69 9.39 14.08
CA ASN A 51 16.92 10.01 13.00
C ASN A 51 15.89 9.04 12.39
N GLN A 52 16.28 7.78 12.17
CA GLN A 52 15.38 6.76 11.63
C GLN A 52 14.27 6.39 12.63
N TYR A 53 14.58 6.37 13.92
CA TYR A 53 13.59 6.14 14.97
C TYR A 53 12.55 7.26 15.01
N ASP A 54 12.99 8.52 14.97
CA ASP A 54 12.11 9.68 14.94
C ASP A 54 11.27 9.73 13.66
N THR A 55 11.88 9.42 12.52
CA THR A 55 11.17 9.29 11.23
C THR A 55 10.11 8.19 11.31
N THR A 56 10.41 7.06 11.98
CA THR A 56 9.45 5.97 12.19
C THR A 56 8.29 6.41 13.09
N ILE A 57 8.54 7.18 14.15
CA ILE A 57 7.49 7.75 15.01
C ILE A 57 6.63 8.75 14.24
N ALA A 58 7.25 9.64 13.46
CA ALA A 58 6.54 10.60 12.63
C ALA A 58 5.65 9.88 11.61
N LEU A 59 6.20 8.89 10.91
CA LEU A 59 5.44 8.07 9.96
C LEU A 59 4.31 7.29 10.63
N TYR A 60 4.51 6.77 11.85
CA TYR A 60 3.44 6.12 12.61
C TYR A 60 2.27 7.08 12.88
N ARG A 61 2.56 8.32 13.31
CA ARG A 61 1.55 9.36 13.54
C ARG A 61 0.83 9.72 12.24
N VAL A 62 1.58 9.93 11.15
CA VAL A 62 1.04 10.22 9.81
C VAL A 62 0.11 9.10 9.35
N CYS A 63 0.50 7.83 9.48
CA CYS A 63 -0.32 6.69 9.09
C CYS A 63 -1.63 6.61 9.90
N ASN A 64 -1.57 6.87 11.22
CA ASN A 64 -2.75 6.87 12.08
C ASN A 64 -3.71 8.03 11.78
N GLN A 65 -3.16 9.20 11.45
CA GLN A 65 -3.94 10.37 11.05
C GLN A 65 -4.42 10.30 9.59
N ARG A 66 -3.87 9.36 8.80
CA ARG A 66 -4.04 9.27 7.34
C ARG A 66 -3.75 10.60 6.65
N SER A 67 -2.67 11.26 7.08
CA SER A 67 -2.28 12.58 6.58
C SER A 67 -1.50 12.46 5.28
N GLU A 68 -2.11 12.76 4.14
CA GLU A 68 -1.43 12.77 2.83
C GLU A 68 -0.28 13.79 2.79
N ALA A 69 -0.50 15.00 3.30
CA ALA A 69 0.53 16.04 3.36
C ALA A 69 1.70 15.64 4.27
N GLY A 70 1.42 14.94 5.37
CA GLY A 70 2.47 14.39 6.23
C GLY A 70 3.22 13.24 5.54
N LEU A 71 2.53 12.44 4.74
CA LEU A 71 3.14 11.35 3.99
C LEU A 71 4.08 11.87 2.90
N GLU A 72 3.69 12.93 2.19
CA GLU A 72 4.53 13.64 1.22
C GLU A 72 5.83 14.17 1.84
N GLN A 73 5.75 14.73 3.05
CA GLN A 73 6.93 15.21 3.75
C GLN A 73 7.89 14.07 4.12
N ILE A 74 7.36 12.95 4.63
CA ILE A 74 8.18 11.78 4.96
C ILE A 74 8.81 11.17 3.71
N GLU A 75 8.05 11.07 2.61
CA GLU A 75 8.57 10.59 1.32
C GLU A 75 9.72 11.45 0.82
N GLY A 76 9.58 12.78 0.87
CA GLY A 76 10.67 13.70 0.52
C GLY A 76 11.93 13.56 1.38
N LEU A 77 11.79 13.33 2.69
CA LEU A 77 12.92 13.08 3.58
C LEU A 77 13.67 11.78 3.22
N LEU A 78 12.93 10.72 2.90
CA LEU A 78 13.52 9.43 2.51
C LEU A 78 14.19 9.50 1.13
N ASP A 79 13.60 10.23 0.19
CA ASP A 79 14.15 10.42 -1.15
C ASP A 79 15.43 11.27 -1.13
N ALA A 80 15.49 12.27 -0.25
CA ALA A 80 16.71 13.05 -0.03
C ALA A 80 17.86 12.17 0.48
N ALA A 81 17.60 11.32 1.49
CA ALA A 81 18.60 10.38 2.01
C ALA A 81 19.09 9.38 0.96
N MET A 82 18.22 8.95 0.04
CA MET A 82 18.64 8.14 -1.11
C MET A 82 19.57 8.88 -2.07
N GLN A 83 19.25 10.13 -2.40
CA GLN A 83 20.06 10.96 -3.29
C GLN A 83 21.43 11.31 -2.70
N GLU A 84 21.49 11.49 -1.38
CA GLU A 84 22.72 11.74 -0.63
C GLU A 84 23.57 10.48 -0.40
N GLY A 85 23.07 9.30 -0.78
CA GLY A 85 23.77 8.03 -0.60
C GLY A 85 23.84 7.56 0.86
N THR A 86 22.98 8.10 1.74
CA THR A 86 22.89 7.73 3.16
C THR A 86 21.80 6.70 3.45
N ALA A 87 21.10 6.25 2.40
CA ALA A 87 20.07 5.23 2.50
C ALA A 87 20.64 3.84 2.87
N ASP A 88 20.00 3.20 3.84
CA ASP A 88 20.32 1.87 4.33
C ASP A 88 19.06 0.96 4.32
N ALA A 89 19.18 -0.23 4.93
CA ALA A 89 18.08 -1.18 5.02
C ALA A 89 16.86 -0.63 5.77
N SER A 90 17.05 0.29 6.72
CA SER A 90 15.99 0.97 7.45
C SER A 90 15.23 1.94 6.55
N HIS A 91 15.93 2.69 5.70
CA HIS A 91 15.30 3.56 4.69
C HIS A 91 14.43 2.75 3.72
N GLN A 92 14.92 1.61 3.24
CA GLN A 92 14.13 0.72 2.39
C GLN A 92 12.89 0.14 3.10
N ALA A 93 13.00 -0.13 4.41
CA ALA A 93 11.85 -0.55 5.21
C ALA A 93 10.80 0.57 5.34
N LEU A 94 11.25 1.80 5.59
CA LEU A 94 10.37 2.97 5.69
C LEU A 94 9.69 3.29 4.36
N GLN A 95 10.40 3.22 3.23
CA GLN A 95 9.80 3.39 1.91
C GLN A 95 8.73 2.34 1.60
N ALA A 96 8.95 1.08 1.98
CA ALA A 96 7.93 0.05 1.81
C ALA A 96 6.66 0.35 2.62
N ILE A 97 6.80 0.97 3.81
CA ILE A 97 5.68 1.41 4.62
C ILE A 97 4.98 2.62 3.99
N VAL A 98 5.73 3.58 3.44
CA VAL A 98 5.18 4.72 2.69
C VAL A 98 4.38 4.22 1.47
N ALA A 99 4.89 3.24 0.73
CA ALA A 99 4.17 2.60 -0.37
C ALA A 99 2.87 1.89 0.07
N ASP A 100 2.87 1.25 1.25
CA ASP A 100 1.64 0.71 1.85
C ASP A 100 0.63 1.84 2.15
N ALA A 101 1.08 2.94 2.73
CA ALA A 101 0.24 4.10 3.03
C ALA A 101 -0.34 4.75 1.75
N ARG A 102 0.50 5.00 0.74
CA ARG A 102 0.09 5.53 -0.59
C ARG A 102 -0.94 4.66 -1.29
N ALA A 103 -0.86 3.35 -1.12
CA ALA A 103 -1.84 2.42 -1.67
C ALA A 103 -3.14 2.34 -0.83
N GLY A 104 -3.36 3.27 0.10
CA GLY A 104 -4.52 3.32 0.99
C GLY A 104 -4.48 2.30 2.13
N ARG A 105 -3.39 1.54 2.29
CA ARG A 105 -3.25 0.51 3.35
C ARG A 105 -2.72 1.11 4.65
N TRP A 106 -3.30 2.23 5.07
CA TRP A 106 -2.90 3.02 6.24
C TRP A 106 -2.73 2.21 7.52
N GLN A 107 -3.68 1.33 7.83
CA GLN A 107 -3.62 0.51 9.03
C GLN A 107 -2.47 -0.51 9.00
N ARG A 108 -2.18 -1.07 7.83
CA ARG A 108 -1.04 -1.97 7.63
C ARG A 108 0.27 -1.21 7.79
N ALA A 109 0.37 -0.02 7.19
CA ALA A 109 1.52 0.85 7.32
C ALA A 109 1.79 1.22 8.80
N ALA A 110 0.75 1.63 9.54
CA ALA A 110 0.85 1.93 10.98
C ALA A 110 1.31 0.73 11.81
N LYS A 111 0.76 -0.46 11.54
CA LYS A 111 1.18 -1.71 12.20
C LYS A 111 2.65 -2.02 11.91
N ASN A 112 3.10 -1.75 10.69
CA ASN A 112 4.48 -1.98 10.30
C ASN A 112 5.44 -1.02 10.98
N CYS A 113 5.10 0.27 11.10
CA CYS A 113 5.86 1.22 11.93
C CYS A 113 5.94 0.73 13.37
N ARG A 114 4.80 0.30 13.93
CA ARG A 114 4.75 -0.16 15.32
C ARG A 114 5.68 -1.32 15.58
N ARG A 115 5.71 -2.33 14.69
CA ARG A 115 6.63 -3.46 14.84
C ARG A 115 8.09 -3.05 14.66
N LEU A 116 8.44 -2.14 13.75
CA LEU A 116 9.82 -1.62 13.68
C LEU A 116 10.25 -0.98 15.01
N LEU A 117 9.36 -0.21 15.64
CA LEU A 117 9.59 0.40 16.95
C LEU A 117 9.68 -0.64 18.07
N ASP A 118 8.80 -1.65 18.09
CA ASP A 118 8.80 -2.71 19.10
C ASP A 118 10.07 -3.59 18.98
N ASP A 119 10.55 -3.85 17.75
CA ASP A 119 11.83 -4.52 17.49
C ASP A 119 13.02 -3.73 18.08
N GLN A 120 12.86 -2.42 18.30
CA GLN A 120 13.89 -1.60 18.96
C GLN A 120 13.92 -1.76 20.48
N VAL A 121 12.83 -2.25 21.08
CA VAL A 121 12.65 -2.39 22.54
C VAL A 121 12.89 -3.82 23.01
N GLN A 122 12.55 -4.83 22.18
CA GLN A 122 12.72 -6.26 22.52
C GLN A 122 14.16 -6.78 22.39
N ARG A 123 15.14 -5.89 22.44
CA ARG A 123 16.56 -6.19 22.21
C ARG A 123 17.40 -5.73 23.38
#